data_AF-A0A816LW21-F1
#
_entry.id   AF-A0A816LW21-F1
#
_cell.length_a   1.000
_cell.length_b   1.000
_cell.length_c   1.000
_cell.angle_alpha   90.00
_cell.angle_beta   90.00
_cell.angle_gamma   90.00
#
_symmetry.space_group_name_H-M   'P 1'
#
loop_
_entity.id
_entity.type
_entity.pdbx_description
1 polymer ?
#
loop_
_entity_poly.entity_id
_entity_poly.type
_entity_poly.pdbx_seq_one_letter_code
_entity_poly.pdbx_strand_id
1 'polypeptide(L)'
;MAHQFNNDRNPGNTDYQDTFQDPRPHPEMMVPQPRHEMVVMQPREEINLQVHASRPEDDFPQSQIRYRPDPSSTSCSKHFRQFCHDIWCNKRCIILMIGTAIFAITLSVVLTILLSSTNNARSTQPPTALINTVSSELTASSRAYIRYQGDGCKFYFEAFQVTVPTIGTYSFSSNSNIDTFGYIYSGSFFPTSPSANLLAQDDQSAGNNQFQLTIILQSNVTYYLVVTTYISNVTGPYSVTVSGPQRANLILTNMTSTANANSYAFSTTVLSALTNSNSTLTRCEGYGQSYYYQTFQVTVSTAGIYKFISNSSIDMLGYIYKDGFSPISVTTNLLAYDDVNAGSSRILLVLPLQSTTTYYLVVTTYSANVTGPYALIISGPQRVSLVLTSITLSITGFTIYSYYSSALTTSSPTFKRSGFYSNYYYEAIKVTVPRTGLYYFRSNTNVDTYGYLYLNNFDPSSIRTNQITSDDDSGGNRQFQLSSSLSFGQIYVLVFTTYSPNVVTDISIIAWGPSATMFTRNSSNSYGRINGGFTLLTIVFSACMLSNGLFV
;
A
#
# COMPACT_ATOMS: atom_id res chain seq x y z
N MET A 1 35.72 -57.52 -67.89
CA MET A 1 37.11 -57.22 -67.50
C MET A 1 37.15 -57.04 -65.97
N ALA A 2 37.90 -57.94 -65.34
CA ALA A 2 38.47 -58.04 -63.98
C ALA A 2 38.08 -57.10 -62.80
N HIS A 3 37.70 -57.78 -61.70
CA HIS A 3 38.26 -57.81 -60.32
C HIS A 3 38.30 -56.61 -59.33
N GLN A 4 37.96 -56.98 -58.07
CA GLN A 4 38.20 -56.37 -56.76
C GLN A 4 39.67 -55.96 -56.49
N PHE A 5 39.92 -55.00 -55.58
CA PHE A 5 40.56 -55.20 -54.25
C PHE A 5 40.88 -53.88 -53.50
N ASN A 6 40.88 -53.97 -52.16
CA ASN A 6 41.35 -53.00 -51.16
C ASN A 6 42.81 -52.55 -51.32
N ASN A 7 43.18 -51.40 -50.74
CA ASN A 7 44.45 -51.26 -50.00
C ASN A 7 44.49 -50.05 -49.04
N ASP A 8 45.12 -50.32 -47.89
CA ASP A 8 45.44 -49.44 -46.75
C ASP A 8 46.46 -48.33 -47.06
N ARG A 9 46.53 -47.30 -46.18
CA ARG A 9 47.75 -46.89 -45.44
C ARG A 9 47.57 -45.62 -44.58
N ASN A 10 47.83 -45.76 -43.27
CA ASN A 10 48.43 -44.77 -42.37
C ASN A 10 49.97 -44.79 -42.57
N PRO A 11 50.82 -43.79 -42.24
CA PRO A 11 51.00 -43.29 -40.85
C PRO A 11 51.49 -41.82 -40.69
N GLY A 12 51.57 -41.32 -39.45
CA GLY A 12 52.35 -40.11 -39.11
C GLY A 12 52.11 -39.57 -37.70
N ASN A 13 52.92 -40.04 -36.74
CA ASN A 13 52.97 -39.62 -35.34
C ASN A 13 54.09 -38.58 -35.13
N THR A 14 53.86 -37.52 -34.35
CA THR A 14 54.92 -36.80 -33.61
C THR A 14 54.36 -36.32 -32.26
N ASP A 15 54.91 -36.90 -31.20
CA ASP A 15 54.79 -36.49 -29.81
C ASP A 15 55.41 -35.10 -29.54
N TYR A 16 54.79 -34.33 -28.65
CA TYR A 16 55.50 -33.53 -27.67
C TYR A 16 54.64 -33.39 -26.41
N GLN A 17 55.05 -34.06 -25.34
CA GLN A 17 54.55 -33.81 -23.99
C GLN A 17 55.24 -32.58 -23.42
N ASP A 18 54.47 -31.74 -22.71
CA ASP A 18 55.01 -31.09 -21.52
C ASP A 18 53.92 -30.92 -20.46
N THR A 19 54.29 -31.29 -19.24
CA THR A 19 53.48 -31.41 -18.03
C THR A 19 53.68 -30.18 -17.16
N PHE A 20 52.63 -29.45 -16.74
CA PHE A 20 52.71 -28.62 -15.52
C PHE A 20 51.34 -28.40 -14.86
N GLN A 21 51.19 -29.04 -13.69
CA GLN A 21 50.58 -28.59 -12.44
C GLN A 21 49.15 -27.98 -12.38
N ASP A 22 48.27 -28.77 -11.77
CA ASP A 22 47.32 -28.44 -10.69
C ASP A 22 47.28 -26.96 -10.20
N PRO A 23 46.13 -26.27 -10.32
CA PRO A 23 45.79 -25.15 -9.45
C PRO A 23 44.94 -25.63 -8.26
N ARG A 24 45.61 -25.65 -7.10
CA ARG A 24 45.02 -25.67 -5.75
C ARG A 24 43.77 -24.77 -5.62
N PRO A 25 42.82 -25.12 -4.75
CA PRO A 25 41.62 -24.33 -4.53
C PRO A 25 41.97 -22.97 -3.91
N HIS A 26 41.38 -21.92 -4.47
CA HIS A 26 41.45 -20.57 -3.89
C HIS A 26 40.70 -20.51 -2.54
N PRO A 27 41.15 -19.68 -1.59
CA PRO A 27 40.64 -19.67 -0.22
C PRO A 27 39.25 -19.04 -0.14
N GLU A 28 38.39 -19.64 0.68
CA GLU A 28 37.14 -19.05 1.16
C GLU A 28 37.40 -17.65 1.73
N MET A 29 36.84 -16.63 1.09
CA MET A 29 36.69 -15.31 1.70
C MET A 29 35.59 -15.39 2.76
N MET A 30 36.01 -15.57 4.01
CA MET A 30 35.20 -15.29 5.19
C MET A 30 34.70 -13.83 5.13
N VAL A 31 33.40 -13.67 4.88
CA VAL A 31 32.69 -12.43 5.19
C VAL A 31 32.46 -12.41 6.71
N PRO A 32 32.90 -11.38 7.45
CA PRO A 32 32.65 -11.30 8.88
C PRO A 32 31.16 -11.03 9.12
N GLN A 33 30.50 -11.95 9.82
CA GLN A 33 29.16 -11.72 10.37
C GLN A 33 29.21 -10.59 11.41
N PRO A 34 28.30 -9.62 11.37
CA PRO A 34 28.15 -8.67 12.47
C PRO A 34 27.57 -9.40 13.68
N ARG A 35 28.38 -9.53 14.74
CA ARG A 35 27.89 -9.87 16.09
C ARG A 35 26.94 -8.76 16.55
N HIS A 36 25.65 -9.03 16.52
CA HIS A 36 24.71 -8.30 17.36
C HIS A 36 24.80 -8.92 18.76
N GLU A 37 25.54 -8.29 19.66
CA GLU A 37 25.35 -8.48 21.09
C GLU A 37 23.94 -7.98 21.43
N MET A 38 23.02 -8.92 21.63
CA MET A 38 21.77 -8.63 22.33
C MET A 38 22.11 -8.33 23.79
N VAL A 39 22.11 -7.04 24.13
CA VAL A 39 21.95 -6.59 25.51
C VAL A 39 20.58 -7.06 25.97
N VAL A 40 20.56 -7.99 26.91
CA VAL A 40 19.37 -8.42 27.64
C VAL A 40 18.83 -7.21 28.42
N MET A 41 17.79 -6.56 27.90
CA MET A 41 16.98 -5.65 28.70
C MET A 41 16.05 -6.48 29.58
N GLN A 42 16.34 -6.48 30.87
CA GLN A 42 15.41 -6.94 31.91
C GLN A 42 14.13 -6.09 31.89
N PRO A 43 12.96 -6.67 32.19
CA PRO A 43 11.71 -5.92 32.25
C PRO A 43 11.77 -4.92 33.41
N ARG A 44 11.64 -3.62 33.09
CA ARG A 44 11.41 -2.58 34.09
C ARG A 44 9.97 -2.66 34.60
N GLU A 45 9.88 -2.68 35.92
CA GLU A 45 8.65 -2.68 36.72
C GLU A 45 7.68 -1.56 36.32
N GLU A 46 6.40 -1.90 36.30
CA GLU A 46 5.28 -0.98 36.17
C GLU A 46 5.27 0.02 37.34
N ILE A 47 5.50 1.29 37.04
CA ILE A 47 5.26 2.39 37.98
C ILE A 47 3.79 2.77 37.89
N ASN A 48 3.04 2.41 38.94
CA ASN A 48 1.71 2.91 39.23
C ASN A 48 1.71 4.44 39.35
N LEU A 49 1.09 5.12 38.39
CA LEU A 49 0.78 6.55 38.47
C LEU A 49 -0.67 6.73 38.96
N GLN A 50 -0.79 6.97 40.27
CA GLN A 50 -1.99 7.54 40.89
C GLN A 50 -2.18 8.98 40.43
N VAL A 51 -3.32 9.26 39.78
CA VAL A 51 -3.75 10.62 39.45
C VAL A 51 -4.49 11.21 40.65
N HIS A 52 -3.86 12.18 41.31
CA HIS A 52 -4.50 13.09 42.27
C HIS A 52 -5.15 14.25 41.51
N ALA A 53 -6.47 14.36 41.60
CA ALA A 53 -7.23 15.49 41.07
C ALA A 53 -7.39 16.58 42.14
N SER A 54 -6.74 17.72 41.91
CA SER A 54 -6.83 18.93 42.73
C SER A 54 -8.06 19.75 42.37
N ARG A 55 -8.80 20.21 43.38
CA ARG A 55 -9.90 21.19 43.29
C ARG A 55 -9.39 22.59 42.89
N PRO A 56 -10.21 23.44 42.25
CA PRO A 56 -10.05 24.89 42.31
C PRO A 56 -11.03 25.51 43.32
N GLU A 57 -10.50 26.42 44.15
CA GLU A 57 -11.26 27.36 44.99
C GLU A 57 -11.55 28.63 44.19
N ASP A 58 -12.81 29.08 44.22
CA ASP A 58 -13.27 30.38 43.74
C ASP A 58 -13.35 31.35 44.93
N ASP A 59 -12.76 32.54 44.79
CA ASP A 59 -12.83 33.62 45.77
C ASP A 59 -12.95 34.97 45.05
N PHE A 60 -14.11 35.63 45.13
CA PHE A 60 -14.27 37.07 44.87
C PHE A 60 -15.41 37.66 45.74
N PRO A 61 -15.25 38.89 46.29
CA PRO A 61 -16.05 39.36 47.41
C PRO A 61 -17.21 40.27 46.99
N GLN A 62 -18.27 40.33 47.81
CA GLN A 62 -19.29 41.37 47.74
C GLN A 62 -19.44 42.14 49.05
N SER A 63 -19.35 43.46 48.93
CA SER A 63 -19.56 44.45 49.98
C SER A 63 -21.00 44.99 49.96
N GLN A 64 -21.46 45.39 51.15
CA GLN A 64 -22.80 45.87 51.46
C GLN A 64 -23.03 47.34 51.08
N ILE A 65 -24.28 47.68 50.73
CA ILE A 65 -24.87 49.00 51.03
C ILE A 65 -26.35 48.81 51.45
N ARG A 66 -26.72 49.40 52.60
CA ARG A 66 -28.09 49.53 53.13
C ARG A 66 -28.80 50.75 52.52
N TYR A 67 -30.12 50.68 52.36
CA TYR A 67 -31.01 51.84 52.56
C TYR A 67 -32.40 51.38 53.06
N ARG A 68 -32.89 52.02 54.12
CA ARG A 68 -34.29 52.02 54.61
C ARG A 68 -35.11 53.05 53.81
N PRO A 69 -36.44 52.90 53.71
CA PRO A 69 -37.31 53.76 54.53
C PRO A 69 -38.57 53.06 55.10
N ASP A 70 -39.22 53.82 55.98
CA ASP A 70 -40.30 53.51 56.92
C ASP A 70 -41.73 53.38 56.28
N PRO A 71 -42.76 53.00 57.06
CA PRO A 71 -44.02 52.42 56.61
C PRO A 71 -45.19 53.42 56.57
N SER A 72 -46.28 53.06 55.89
CA SER A 72 -47.64 53.39 56.32
C SER A 72 -48.73 52.58 55.61
N SER A 73 -49.73 52.24 56.41
CA SER A 73 -51.14 52.00 56.07
C SER A 73 -51.65 50.65 55.51
N THR A 74 -52.60 50.12 56.31
CA THR A 74 -53.83 49.38 55.97
C THR A 74 -53.78 47.89 55.59
N SER A 75 -53.84 47.06 56.65
CA SER A 75 -54.94 46.14 57.00
C SER A 75 -55.91 45.67 55.90
N CYS A 76 -56.23 44.35 55.96
CA CYS A 76 -57.29 43.61 55.25
C CYS A 76 -56.91 42.78 53.99
N SER A 77 -55.74 42.13 53.96
CA SER A 77 -55.52 41.00 53.04
C SER A 77 -54.59 39.88 53.54
N LYS A 78 -54.10 39.93 54.79
CA LYS A 78 -53.03 39.03 55.26
C LYS A 78 -53.49 37.64 55.69
N HIS A 79 -54.77 37.41 55.97
CA HIS A 79 -55.23 36.07 56.36
C HIS A 79 -55.71 35.18 55.19
N PHE A 80 -56.07 35.76 54.04
CA PHE A 80 -56.45 34.95 52.87
C PHE A 80 -55.22 34.45 52.08
N ARG A 81 -54.14 35.24 52.03
CA ARG A 81 -52.89 34.82 51.37
C ARG A 81 -52.14 33.72 52.11
N GLN A 82 -52.18 33.70 53.44
CA GLN A 82 -51.51 32.65 54.22
C GLN A 82 -52.21 31.28 54.06
N PHE A 83 -53.54 31.26 54.04
CA PHE A 83 -54.30 30.01 53.86
C PHE A 83 -54.18 29.42 52.45
N CYS A 84 -54.15 30.28 51.41
CA CYS A 84 -53.91 29.81 50.04
C CYS A 84 -52.44 29.38 49.81
N HIS A 85 -51.46 29.97 50.49
CA HIS A 85 -50.05 29.57 50.38
C HIS A 85 -49.80 28.20 50.99
N ASP A 86 -50.41 27.89 52.13
CA ASP A 86 -50.21 26.60 52.81
C ASP A 86 -50.88 25.43 52.07
N ILE A 87 -52.06 25.63 51.45
CA ILE A 87 -52.71 24.59 50.63
C ILE A 87 -52.00 24.38 49.29
N TRP A 88 -51.46 25.45 48.68
CA TRP A 88 -50.77 25.35 47.40
C TRP A 88 -49.36 24.75 47.54
N CYS A 89 -48.66 25.03 48.65
CA CYS A 89 -47.42 24.35 49.01
C CYS A 89 -47.62 22.86 49.28
N ASN A 90 -48.69 22.48 50.00
CA ASN A 90 -48.92 21.07 50.32
C ASN A 90 -49.26 20.22 49.08
N LYS A 91 -50.07 20.76 48.15
CA LYS A 91 -50.37 20.04 46.89
C LYS A 91 -49.15 19.93 45.98
N ARG A 92 -48.29 20.95 45.91
CA ARG A 92 -47.05 20.87 45.12
C ARG A 92 -46.03 19.92 45.75
N CYS A 93 -45.90 19.89 47.08
CA CYS A 93 -45.04 18.92 47.77
C CYS A 93 -45.52 17.48 47.56
N ILE A 94 -46.83 17.22 47.58
CA ILE A 94 -47.38 15.89 47.32
C ILE A 94 -47.13 15.47 45.87
N ILE A 95 -47.35 16.36 44.90
CA ILE A 95 -47.07 16.06 43.48
C ILE A 95 -45.56 15.83 43.26
N LEU A 96 -44.69 16.60 43.92
CA LEU A 96 -43.24 16.41 43.83
C LEU A 96 -42.82 15.07 44.44
N MET A 97 -43.36 14.71 45.61
CA MET A 97 -43.04 13.44 46.27
C MET A 97 -43.55 12.22 45.49
N ILE A 98 -44.75 12.31 44.91
CA ILE A 98 -45.28 11.26 44.02
C ILE A 98 -44.43 11.16 42.75
N GLY A 99 -44.03 12.29 42.17
CA GLY A 99 -43.13 12.33 41.01
C GLY A 99 -41.78 11.68 41.28
N THR A 100 -41.16 11.98 42.42
CA THR A 100 -39.89 11.36 42.82
C THR A 100 -40.02 9.88 43.13
N ALA A 101 -41.14 9.45 43.71
CA ALA A 101 -41.40 8.04 43.99
C ALA A 101 -41.60 7.23 42.70
N ILE A 102 -42.39 7.78 41.75
CA ILE A 102 -42.57 7.16 40.43
C ILE A 102 -41.23 7.09 39.70
N PHE A 103 -40.45 8.16 39.70
CA PHE A 103 -39.13 8.17 39.07
C PHE A 103 -38.20 7.11 39.69
N ALA A 104 -38.13 7.00 41.02
CA ALA A 104 -37.34 5.99 41.72
C ALA A 104 -37.79 4.55 41.40
N ILE A 105 -39.10 4.30 41.31
CA ILE A 105 -39.64 2.99 40.94
C ILE A 105 -39.29 2.66 39.48
N THR A 106 -39.48 3.61 38.55
CA THR A 106 -39.13 3.39 37.14
C THR A 106 -37.63 3.16 36.96
N LEU A 107 -36.78 3.90 37.68
CA LEU A 107 -35.33 3.71 37.65
C LEU A 107 -34.93 2.36 38.25
N SER A 108 -35.57 1.93 39.34
CA SER A 108 -35.34 0.61 39.94
C SER A 108 -35.76 -0.51 39.00
N VAL A 109 -36.87 -0.38 38.29
CA VAL A 109 -37.32 -1.40 37.32
C VAL A 109 -36.39 -1.45 36.12
N VAL A 110 -35.98 -0.30 35.57
CA VAL A 110 -35.02 -0.24 34.46
C VAL A 110 -33.66 -0.81 34.88
N LEU A 111 -33.18 -0.48 36.08
CA LEU A 111 -31.93 -1.02 36.61
C LEU A 111 -32.04 -2.53 36.85
N THR A 112 -33.19 -3.02 37.31
CA THR A 112 -33.43 -4.46 37.49
C THR A 112 -33.48 -5.19 36.15
N ILE A 113 -34.07 -4.60 35.10
CA ILE A 113 -34.08 -5.16 33.75
C ILE A 113 -32.66 -5.19 33.16
N LEU A 114 -31.88 -4.12 33.34
CA LEU A 114 -30.48 -4.05 32.90
C LEU A 114 -29.58 -5.06 33.64
N LEU A 115 -29.78 -5.21 34.96
CA LEU A 115 -29.05 -6.21 35.75
C LEU A 115 -29.50 -7.65 35.45
N SER A 116 -30.76 -7.84 35.06
CA SER A 116 -31.28 -9.14 34.61
C SER A 116 -30.76 -9.51 33.21
N SER A 117 -30.45 -8.53 32.34
CA SER A 117 -29.83 -8.81 31.04
C SER A 117 -28.35 -9.16 31.15
N THR A 118 -27.65 -8.72 32.21
CA THR A 118 -26.24 -9.10 32.45
C THR A 118 -26.08 -10.44 33.16
N ASN A 119 -27.07 -10.89 33.94
CA ASN A 119 -27.00 -12.14 34.71
C ASN A 119 -27.50 -13.39 33.97
N ASN A 120 -28.03 -13.24 32.75
CA ASN A 120 -28.30 -14.35 31.83
C ASN A 120 -27.16 -14.63 30.85
N ALA A 121 -25.99 -14.02 31.01
CA ALA A 121 -24.74 -14.56 30.52
C ALA A 121 -24.39 -15.81 31.34
N ARG A 122 -25.17 -16.88 31.11
CA ARG A 122 -24.80 -18.25 31.41
C ARG A 122 -23.36 -18.39 30.96
N SER A 123 -22.47 -18.73 31.90
CA SER A 123 -21.09 -19.10 31.63
C SER A 123 -21.08 -20.23 30.60
N THR A 124 -21.12 -19.87 29.33
CA THR A 124 -20.71 -20.74 28.25
C THR A 124 -19.21 -20.67 28.33
N GLN A 125 -18.62 -21.74 28.88
CA GLN A 125 -17.26 -22.14 28.54
C GLN A 125 -16.97 -21.69 27.10
N PRO A 126 -15.89 -20.94 26.85
CA PRO A 126 -15.61 -20.44 25.50
C PRO A 126 -15.77 -21.61 24.53
N PRO A 127 -16.56 -21.47 23.45
CA PRO A 127 -16.85 -22.56 22.56
C PRO A 127 -15.54 -23.23 22.20
N THR A 128 -15.39 -24.49 22.63
CA THR A 128 -14.13 -25.20 22.48
C THR A 128 -13.86 -25.27 20.98
N ALA A 129 -12.81 -24.58 20.54
CA ALA A 129 -12.46 -24.53 19.12
C ALA A 129 -12.26 -25.98 18.65
N LEU A 130 -13.00 -26.37 17.62
CA LEU A 130 -12.93 -27.72 17.09
C LEU A 130 -11.70 -27.82 16.19
N ILE A 131 -10.84 -28.80 16.48
CA ILE A 131 -9.55 -28.98 15.80
C ILE A 131 -9.65 -30.08 14.74
N ASN A 132 -9.16 -29.79 13.54
CA ASN A 132 -8.94 -30.75 12.46
C ASN A 132 -7.47 -30.70 12.02
N THR A 133 -6.85 -31.85 11.75
CA THR A 133 -5.45 -31.89 11.29
C THR A 133 -5.37 -32.70 10.01
N VAL A 134 -4.69 -32.16 9.00
CA VAL A 134 -4.36 -32.83 7.74
C VAL A 134 -2.85 -32.93 7.60
N SER A 135 -2.35 -34.01 7.01
CA SER A 135 -0.92 -34.20 6.76
C SER A 135 -0.68 -34.58 5.32
N SER A 136 0.43 -34.12 4.74
CA SER A 136 0.85 -34.41 3.37
C SER A 136 2.37 -34.21 3.21
N GLU A 137 2.88 -34.29 1.99
CA GLU A 137 4.30 -34.14 1.68
C GLU A 137 4.51 -33.36 0.39
N LEU A 138 5.33 -32.30 0.46
CA LEU A 138 5.82 -31.62 -0.74
C LEU A 138 6.96 -32.46 -1.33
N THR A 139 6.82 -32.85 -2.59
CA THR A 139 7.78 -33.68 -3.32
C THR A 139 8.23 -32.99 -4.61
N ALA A 140 9.27 -33.49 -5.27
CA ALA A 140 9.71 -32.95 -6.56
C ALA A 140 8.68 -33.13 -7.70
N SER A 141 7.72 -34.05 -7.53
CA SER A 141 6.58 -34.23 -8.43
C SER A 141 5.37 -33.37 -8.06
N SER A 142 5.42 -32.68 -6.92
CA SER A 142 4.40 -31.68 -6.57
C SER A 142 4.39 -30.57 -7.62
N ARG A 143 3.20 -29.98 -7.77
CA ARG A 143 3.04 -28.83 -8.67
C ARG A 143 3.88 -27.69 -8.13
N ALA A 144 4.30 -26.80 -9.03
CA ALA A 144 5.11 -25.68 -8.65
C ALA A 144 4.63 -24.38 -9.28
N TYR A 145 5.02 -23.28 -8.64
CA TYR A 145 4.72 -21.93 -9.08
C TYR A 145 5.86 -20.99 -8.73
N ILE A 146 5.81 -19.78 -9.29
CA ILE A 146 6.70 -18.67 -8.91
C ILE A 146 5.92 -17.82 -7.92
N ARG A 147 6.48 -17.57 -6.75
CA ARG A 147 5.79 -16.80 -5.68
C ARG A 147 5.64 -15.34 -6.07
N TYR A 148 4.56 -14.72 -5.55
CA TYR A 148 4.38 -13.27 -5.56
C TYR A 148 5.55 -12.60 -4.83
N GLN A 149 6.23 -11.65 -5.49
CA GLN A 149 7.46 -10.98 -5.02
C GLN A 149 8.70 -11.88 -4.82
N GLY A 150 8.72 -13.11 -5.37
CA GLY A 150 9.90 -13.96 -5.34
C GLY A 150 10.88 -13.69 -6.49
N ASP A 151 12.15 -14.06 -6.31
CA ASP A 151 13.25 -13.90 -7.28
C ASP A 151 13.15 -14.81 -8.53
N GLY A 152 11.95 -15.12 -9.01
CA GLY A 152 11.73 -16.05 -10.13
C GLY A 152 11.92 -17.54 -9.78
N CYS A 153 12.18 -17.87 -8.53
CA CYS A 153 12.43 -19.24 -8.08
C CYS A 153 11.17 -20.11 -8.05
N LYS A 154 11.35 -21.41 -8.27
CA LYS A 154 10.30 -22.43 -8.29
C LYS A 154 9.98 -22.93 -6.88
N PHE A 155 8.71 -22.91 -6.49
CA PHE A 155 8.21 -23.38 -5.20
C PHE A 155 7.23 -24.52 -5.38
N TYR A 156 7.50 -25.69 -4.78
CA TYR A 156 6.56 -26.79 -4.75
C TYR A 156 5.38 -26.44 -3.85
N PHE A 157 4.16 -26.77 -4.26
CA PHE A 157 2.97 -26.48 -3.49
C PHE A 157 1.94 -27.59 -3.57
N GLU A 158 1.11 -27.65 -2.54
CA GLU A 158 -0.15 -28.36 -2.52
C GLU A 158 -1.27 -27.38 -2.14
N ALA A 159 -2.48 -27.66 -2.64
CA ALA A 159 -3.63 -26.81 -2.40
C ALA A 159 -4.77 -27.65 -1.83
N PHE A 160 -5.35 -27.22 -0.73
CA PHE A 160 -6.52 -27.81 -0.11
C PHE A 160 -7.72 -26.93 -0.38
N GLN A 161 -8.80 -27.51 -0.92
CA GLN A 161 -10.10 -26.86 -0.92
C GLN A 161 -10.61 -26.84 0.52
N VAL A 162 -10.94 -25.66 1.02
CA VAL A 162 -11.43 -25.41 2.36
C VAL A 162 -12.89 -25.01 2.29
N THR A 163 -13.74 -25.69 3.07
CA THR A 163 -15.13 -25.30 3.28
C THR A 163 -15.42 -25.26 4.77
N VAL A 164 -16.13 -24.21 5.19
CA VAL A 164 -16.52 -24.01 6.59
C VAL A 164 -18.05 -24.08 6.73
N PRO A 165 -18.58 -24.80 7.73
CA PRO A 165 -20.04 -24.95 7.90
C PRO A 165 -20.69 -23.74 8.58
N THR A 166 -19.91 -22.85 9.19
CA THR A 166 -20.43 -21.68 9.91
C THR A 166 -19.49 -20.51 9.73
N ILE A 167 -20.04 -19.30 9.67
CA ILE A 167 -19.24 -18.07 9.69
C ILE A 167 -18.44 -17.97 11.00
N GLY A 168 -17.17 -17.53 10.90
CA GLY A 168 -16.41 -17.11 12.06
C GLY A 168 -14.90 -17.14 11.83
N THR A 169 -14.14 -16.99 12.91
CA THR A 169 -12.68 -16.93 12.87
C THR A 169 -12.08 -18.33 12.86
N TYR A 170 -11.36 -18.66 11.78
CA TYR A 170 -10.62 -19.90 11.62
C TYR A 170 -9.12 -19.62 11.67
N SER A 171 -8.37 -20.50 12.34
CA SER A 171 -6.92 -20.47 12.40
C SER A 171 -6.34 -21.71 11.71
N PHE A 172 -5.34 -21.51 10.86
CA PHE A 172 -4.60 -22.56 10.16
C PHE A 172 -3.14 -22.46 10.59
N SER A 173 -2.56 -23.54 11.10
CA SER A 173 -1.17 -23.56 11.58
C SER A 173 -0.47 -24.76 10.98
N SER A 174 0.70 -24.59 10.38
CA SER A 174 1.53 -25.71 9.97
C SER A 174 2.38 -26.26 11.12
N ASN A 175 2.85 -27.48 10.94
CA ASN A 175 3.91 -28.09 11.72
C ASN A 175 4.73 -29.02 10.82
N SER A 176 6.04 -28.78 10.78
CA SER A 176 6.99 -29.47 9.92
C SER A 176 8.44 -29.23 10.37
N ASN A 177 9.37 -30.00 9.81
CA ASN A 177 10.82 -29.75 9.89
C ASN A 177 11.33 -28.85 8.74
N ILE A 178 10.49 -28.55 7.75
CA ILE A 178 10.81 -27.57 6.70
C ILE A 178 10.19 -26.22 7.03
N ASP A 179 10.78 -25.16 6.49
CA ASP A 179 10.28 -23.79 6.58
C ASP A 179 9.04 -23.64 5.69
N THR A 180 7.86 -23.60 6.31
CA THR A 180 6.58 -23.65 5.59
C THR A 180 5.99 -22.26 5.42
N PHE A 181 5.39 -22.04 4.25
CA PHE A 181 4.73 -20.78 3.91
C PHE A 181 3.30 -21.09 3.48
N GLY A 182 2.32 -20.46 4.14
CA GLY A 182 0.90 -20.65 3.91
C GLY A 182 0.24 -19.45 3.23
N TYR A 183 -0.70 -19.72 2.33
CA TYR A 183 -1.56 -18.72 1.71
C TYR A 183 -3.01 -19.19 1.78
N ILE A 184 -3.95 -18.27 1.99
CA ILE A 184 -5.38 -18.57 1.89
C ILE A 184 -6.08 -17.66 0.88
N TYR A 185 -6.88 -18.27 0.00
CA TYR A 185 -7.54 -17.62 -1.14
C TYR A 185 -9.06 -17.70 -1.03
N SER A 186 -9.76 -16.69 -1.56
CA SER A 186 -11.22 -16.74 -1.79
C SER A 186 -11.53 -17.35 -3.15
N GLY A 187 -12.26 -18.46 -3.20
CA GLY A 187 -12.40 -19.21 -4.45
C GLY A 187 -11.05 -19.79 -4.89
N SER A 188 -10.84 -19.95 -6.20
CA SER A 188 -9.70 -20.71 -6.74
C SER A 188 -8.32 -20.04 -6.53
N PHE A 189 -7.30 -20.87 -6.32
CA PHE A 189 -5.89 -20.51 -6.44
C PHE A 189 -5.40 -20.67 -7.89
N PHE A 190 -4.69 -19.67 -8.41
CA PHE A 190 -4.11 -19.68 -9.76
C PHE A 190 -2.58 -19.65 -9.66
N PRO A 191 -1.87 -20.77 -9.91
CA PRO A 191 -0.41 -20.81 -9.81
C PRO A 191 0.32 -19.80 -10.70
N THR A 192 -0.27 -19.45 -11.85
CA THR A 192 0.24 -18.43 -12.78
C THR A 192 -0.10 -17.00 -12.36
N SER A 193 -0.87 -16.83 -11.27
CA SER A 193 -1.34 -15.54 -10.77
C SER A 193 -1.56 -15.63 -9.26
N PRO A 194 -0.50 -15.89 -8.46
CA PRO A 194 -0.63 -16.21 -7.03
C PRO A 194 -1.08 -15.02 -6.17
N SER A 195 -1.16 -13.81 -6.70
CA SER A 195 -1.80 -12.69 -6.00
C SER A 195 -3.32 -12.65 -6.20
N ALA A 196 -3.84 -13.36 -7.21
CA ALA A 196 -5.26 -13.36 -7.51
C ALA A 196 -6.05 -14.07 -6.41
N ASN A 197 -7.06 -13.39 -5.88
CA ASN A 197 -7.93 -13.86 -4.79
C ASN A 197 -7.26 -14.11 -3.44
N LEU A 198 -6.02 -13.66 -3.25
CA LEU A 198 -5.30 -13.85 -1.99
C LEU A 198 -5.99 -13.06 -0.86
N LEU A 199 -6.24 -13.73 0.26
CA LEU A 199 -6.83 -13.13 1.46
C LEU A 199 -5.79 -12.87 2.55
N ALA A 200 -4.93 -13.85 2.82
CA ALA A 200 -3.87 -13.75 3.82
C ALA A 200 -2.73 -14.73 3.48
N GLN A 201 -1.54 -14.41 4.00
CA GLN A 201 -0.33 -15.21 3.82
C GLN A 201 0.58 -15.05 5.04
N ASP A 202 1.36 -16.07 5.38
CA ASP A 202 2.28 -16.09 6.53
C ASP A 202 3.29 -17.23 6.40
N ASP A 203 4.44 -17.12 7.08
CA ASP A 203 5.55 -18.08 7.07
C ASP A 203 6.14 -18.39 8.46
N GLN A 204 5.80 -17.62 9.51
CA GLN A 204 6.54 -17.70 10.78
C GLN A 204 5.70 -17.45 12.04
N SER A 205 4.41 -17.11 11.91
CA SER A 205 3.61 -16.71 13.07
C SER A 205 3.28 -17.87 14.03
N ALA A 206 3.48 -19.14 13.63
CA ALA A 206 3.39 -20.30 14.55
C ALA A 206 4.71 -20.60 15.29
N GLY A 207 5.79 -19.85 15.01
CA GLY A 207 7.14 -20.15 15.49
C GLY A 207 7.80 -21.32 14.75
N ASN A 208 9.10 -21.53 14.98
CA ASN A 208 9.88 -22.59 14.32
C ASN A 208 9.73 -22.63 12.78
N ASN A 209 9.66 -21.46 12.15
CA ASN A 209 9.50 -21.30 10.69
C ASN A 209 8.22 -21.97 10.15
N GLN A 210 7.13 -21.90 10.93
CA GLN A 210 5.83 -22.42 10.57
C GLN A 210 4.82 -21.28 10.42
N PHE A 211 3.95 -21.37 9.42
CA PHE A 211 2.90 -20.38 9.22
C PHE A 211 1.76 -20.51 10.23
N GLN A 212 1.16 -19.39 10.59
CA GLN A 212 -0.14 -19.28 11.25
C GLN A 212 -1.01 -18.22 10.58
N LEU A 213 -2.13 -18.64 10.00
CA LEU A 213 -3.12 -17.77 9.37
C LEU A 213 -4.38 -17.71 10.22
N THR A 214 -4.80 -16.52 10.64
CA THR A 214 -6.08 -16.31 11.35
C THR A 214 -7.00 -15.44 10.50
N ILE A 215 -8.16 -15.95 10.08
CA ILE A 215 -9.05 -15.28 9.14
C ILE A 215 -10.53 -15.56 9.42
N ILE A 216 -11.40 -14.57 9.17
CA ILE A 216 -12.85 -14.75 9.21
C ILE A 216 -13.33 -15.36 7.90
N LEU A 217 -13.89 -16.57 7.95
CA LEU A 217 -14.44 -17.27 6.80
C LEU A 217 -15.96 -17.31 6.86
N GLN A 218 -16.60 -17.11 5.71
CA GLN A 218 -18.05 -17.24 5.50
C GLN A 218 -18.44 -18.68 5.18
N SER A 219 -19.57 -19.16 5.73
CA SER A 219 -20.16 -20.44 5.33
C SER A 219 -20.61 -20.43 3.87
N ASN A 220 -20.64 -21.61 3.23
CA ASN A 220 -21.02 -21.80 1.81
C ASN A 220 -20.14 -21.07 0.79
N VAL A 221 -18.98 -20.55 1.21
CA VAL A 221 -17.93 -20.05 0.31
C VAL A 221 -16.81 -21.07 0.26
N THR A 222 -16.30 -21.32 -0.95
CA THR A 222 -15.13 -22.18 -1.14
C THR A 222 -13.87 -21.33 -1.02
N TYR A 223 -12.91 -21.77 -0.22
CA TYR A 223 -11.59 -21.18 -0.09
C TYR A 223 -10.54 -22.20 -0.49
N TYR A 224 -9.31 -21.74 -0.73
CA TYR A 224 -8.17 -22.62 -0.97
C TYR A 224 -7.04 -22.25 -0.05
N LEU A 225 -6.56 -23.22 0.74
CA LEU A 225 -5.32 -23.12 1.49
C LEU A 225 -4.19 -23.68 0.62
N VAL A 226 -3.19 -22.88 0.31
CA VAL A 226 -1.98 -23.32 -0.39
C VAL A 226 -0.85 -23.43 0.61
N VAL A 227 -0.24 -24.60 0.67
CA VAL A 227 0.95 -24.88 1.48
C VAL A 227 2.14 -25.01 0.56
N THR A 228 3.20 -24.27 0.86
CA THR A 228 4.47 -24.30 0.15
C THR A 228 5.61 -24.03 1.15
N THR A 229 6.79 -23.65 0.66
CA THR A 229 7.99 -23.43 1.47
C THR A 229 8.48 -21.98 1.39
N TYR A 230 9.19 -21.54 2.41
CA TYR A 230 9.86 -20.23 2.38
C TYR A 230 11.04 -20.21 1.39
N ILE A 231 11.80 -21.31 1.34
CA ILE A 231 12.95 -21.49 0.42
C ILE A 231 12.52 -22.33 -0.79
N SER A 232 12.96 -21.94 -1.98
CA SER A 232 12.62 -22.63 -3.24
C SER A 232 13.18 -24.05 -3.32
N ASN A 233 12.53 -24.90 -4.11
CA ASN A 233 12.92 -26.31 -4.33
C ASN A 233 13.03 -27.19 -3.06
N VAL A 234 12.51 -26.75 -1.92
CA VAL A 234 12.45 -27.55 -0.70
C VAL A 234 11.26 -28.50 -0.75
N THR A 235 11.51 -29.74 -0.35
CA THR A 235 10.54 -30.83 -0.24
C THR A 235 10.55 -31.37 1.18
N GLY A 236 9.43 -31.91 1.63
CA GLY A 236 9.34 -32.54 2.95
C GLY A 236 7.91 -32.70 3.45
N PRO A 237 7.73 -33.54 4.47
CA PRO A 237 6.42 -33.78 5.07
C PRO A 237 5.97 -32.58 5.89
N TYR A 238 4.68 -32.31 5.91
CA TYR A 238 4.09 -31.27 6.76
C TYR A 238 2.71 -31.70 7.24
N SER A 239 2.24 -31.04 8.29
CA SER A 239 0.86 -31.11 8.74
C SER A 239 0.28 -29.71 8.91
N VAL A 240 -1.03 -29.58 8.75
CA VAL A 240 -1.78 -28.36 9.02
C VAL A 240 -2.86 -28.67 10.02
N THR A 241 -2.84 -27.94 11.13
CA THR A 241 -3.89 -27.93 12.15
C THR A 241 -4.81 -26.74 11.93
N VAL A 242 -6.11 -27.00 11.89
CA VAL A 242 -7.15 -26.01 11.68
C VAL A 242 -8.07 -25.97 12.89
N SER A 243 -8.28 -24.79 13.47
CA SER A 243 -9.20 -24.57 14.58
C SER A 243 -10.23 -23.49 14.22
N GLY A 244 -11.44 -23.61 14.76
CA GLY A 244 -12.50 -22.63 14.54
C GLY A 244 -13.80 -22.97 15.26
N PRO A 245 -14.88 -22.19 15.02
CA PRO A 245 -16.19 -22.40 15.65
C PRO A 245 -16.82 -23.77 15.34
N GLN A 246 -16.45 -24.35 14.20
CA GLN A 246 -16.87 -25.68 13.74
C GLN A 246 -15.72 -26.34 12.97
N ARG A 247 -15.72 -27.66 12.82
CA ARG A 247 -14.70 -28.37 12.03
C ARG A 247 -14.73 -27.90 10.56
N ALA A 248 -13.62 -27.33 10.10
CA ALA A 248 -13.42 -27.04 8.69
C ALA A 248 -13.12 -28.34 7.92
N ASN A 249 -13.64 -28.45 6.70
CA ASN A 249 -13.34 -29.56 5.80
C ASN A 249 -12.24 -29.15 4.82
N LEU A 250 -11.19 -29.96 4.74
CA LEU A 250 -10.01 -29.73 3.89
C LEU A 250 -9.84 -30.94 2.97
N ILE A 251 -9.90 -30.70 1.66
CA ILE A 251 -9.75 -31.75 0.65
C ILE A 251 -8.52 -31.39 -0.19
N LEU A 252 -7.51 -32.27 -0.21
CA LEU A 252 -6.35 -32.11 -1.08
C LEU A 252 -6.83 -32.09 -2.54
N THR A 253 -6.54 -31.00 -3.23
CA THR A 253 -6.94 -30.85 -4.62
C THR A 253 -5.80 -31.25 -5.54
N ASN A 254 -6.06 -32.25 -6.37
CA ASN A 254 -5.38 -32.40 -7.64
C ASN A 254 -5.92 -31.30 -8.55
N MET A 255 -5.55 -30.05 -8.29
CA MET A 255 -5.81 -28.93 -9.19
C MET A 255 -4.98 -29.18 -10.46
N THR A 256 -5.52 -30.05 -11.30
CA THR A 256 -5.28 -30.01 -12.73
C THR A 256 -5.71 -28.63 -13.15
N SER A 257 -4.79 -27.87 -13.73
CA SER A 257 -5.11 -26.67 -14.50
C SER A 257 -5.92 -27.03 -15.77
N THR A 258 -6.76 -28.05 -15.71
CA THR A 258 -7.82 -28.26 -16.68
C THR A 258 -8.91 -27.27 -16.33
N ALA A 259 -8.70 -26.02 -16.78
CA ALA A 259 -9.77 -25.31 -17.43
C ALA A 259 -10.53 -26.34 -18.28
N ASN A 260 -11.73 -26.73 -17.83
CA ASN A 260 -12.57 -27.70 -18.52
C ASN A 260 -12.55 -27.35 -20.01
N ALA A 261 -12.38 -28.30 -20.93
CA ALA A 261 -12.28 -28.00 -22.36
C ALA A 261 -13.47 -27.18 -22.93
N ASN A 262 -14.57 -27.08 -22.17
CA ASN A 262 -15.73 -26.21 -22.42
C ASN A 262 -15.56 -24.73 -22.00
N SER A 263 -14.52 -24.36 -21.24
CA SER A 263 -14.29 -22.99 -20.74
C SER A 263 -13.57 -22.07 -21.74
N TYR A 264 -13.09 -22.62 -22.86
CA TYR A 264 -12.46 -21.86 -23.96
C TYR A 264 -13.26 -21.98 -25.25
N ALA A 265 -14.58 -21.82 -25.17
CA ALA A 265 -15.49 -21.97 -26.30
C ALA A 265 -15.18 -20.98 -27.44
N PHE A 266 -14.51 -19.86 -27.15
CA PHE A 266 -14.18 -18.84 -28.13
C PHE A 266 -12.69 -18.50 -28.08
N SER A 267 -12.15 -18.16 -29.25
CA SER A 267 -10.79 -17.66 -29.42
C SER A 267 -10.78 -16.41 -30.31
N THR A 268 -9.93 -15.45 -29.96
CA THR A 268 -9.69 -14.21 -30.70
C THR A 268 -8.20 -14.08 -30.93
N THR A 269 -7.80 -13.82 -32.17
CA THR A 269 -6.40 -13.55 -32.53
C THR A 269 -6.25 -12.09 -32.89
N VAL A 270 -5.28 -11.42 -32.28
CA VAL A 270 -4.90 -10.03 -32.57
C VAL A 270 -3.46 -10.02 -33.08
N LEU A 271 -3.23 -9.39 -34.23
CA LEU A 271 -1.88 -9.19 -34.78
C LEU A 271 -1.42 -7.76 -34.49
N SER A 272 -0.17 -7.60 -34.06
CA SER A 272 0.45 -6.29 -33.84
C SER A 272 1.98 -6.37 -33.94
N ALA A 273 2.66 -5.25 -33.68
CA ALA A 273 4.11 -5.21 -33.57
C ALA A 273 4.55 -4.19 -32.51
N LEU A 274 5.63 -4.51 -31.80
CA LEU A 274 6.40 -3.52 -31.06
C LEU A 274 7.38 -2.86 -32.03
N THR A 275 7.45 -1.54 -32.00
CA THR A 275 8.26 -0.69 -32.87
C THR A 275 8.95 0.39 -32.05
N ASN A 276 9.93 1.08 -32.64
CA ASN A 276 10.62 2.19 -31.98
C ASN A 276 9.72 3.43 -31.72
N SER A 277 8.50 3.44 -32.26
CA SER A 277 7.50 4.48 -32.02
C SER A 277 6.61 4.21 -30.81
N ASN A 278 6.65 2.98 -30.27
CA ASN A 278 5.92 2.61 -29.08
C ASN A 278 6.48 3.31 -27.85
N SER A 279 5.61 3.64 -26.90
CA SER A 279 6.03 4.14 -25.60
C SER A 279 6.88 3.10 -24.86
N THR A 280 7.73 3.59 -23.96
CA THR A 280 8.60 2.73 -23.14
C THR A 280 8.14 2.67 -21.69
N LEU A 281 8.41 1.55 -21.04
CA LEU A 281 8.27 1.37 -19.60
C LEU A 281 9.60 0.91 -19.00
N THR A 282 9.74 1.09 -17.68
CA THR A 282 10.81 0.47 -16.90
C THR A 282 10.24 -0.70 -16.12
N ARG A 283 10.83 -1.89 -16.28
CA ARG A 283 10.46 -3.09 -15.53
C ARG A 283 11.10 -3.10 -14.15
N CYS A 284 10.47 -3.75 -13.18
CA CYS A 284 11.04 -3.98 -11.85
C CYS A 284 12.40 -4.71 -11.89
N GLU A 285 12.57 -5.65 -12.82
CA GLU A 285 13.80 -6.44 -13.01
C GLU A 285 14.71 -5.89 -14.12
N GLY A 286 14.34 -4.77 -14.74
CA GLY A 286 14.99 -4.25 -15.94
C GLY A 286 16.24 -3.41 -15.70
N TYR A 287 16.72 -3.30 -14.46
CA TYR A 287 17.88 -2.49 -14.05
C TYR A 287 17.88 -1.06 -14.63
N GLY A 288 16.70 -0.43 -14.75
CA GLY A 288 16.54 0.94 -15.29
C GLY A 288 16.51 1.04 -16.82
N GLN A 289 16.47 -0.08 -17.56
CA GLN A 289 16.36 -0.07 -19.02
C GLN A 289 14.95 0.26 -19.51
N SER A 290 14.86 0.70 -20.77
CA SER A 290 13.62 1.03 -21.47
C SER A 290 13.14 -0.12 -22.35
N TYR A 291 11.88 -0.49 -22.20
CA TYR A 291 11.24 -1.57 -22.95
C TYR A 291 10.03 -1.02 -23.70
N TYR A 292 9.98 -1.23 -25.01
CA TYR A 292 8.82 -0.85 -25.81
C TYR A 292 7.61 -1.67 -25.39
N TYR A 293 6.48 -1.02 -25.16
CA TYR A 293 5.26 -1.71 -24.80
C TYR A 293 4.06 -1.27 -25.65
N GLN A 294 3.05 -2.12 -25.64
CA GLN A 294 1.74 -1.82 -26.18
C GLN A 294 0.68 -2.24 -25.17
N THR A 295 -0.38 -1.45 -25.06
CA THR A 295 -1.47 -1.71 -24.13
C THR A 295 -2.75 -1.97 -24.89
N PHE A 296 -3.51 -2.94 -24.40
CA PHE A 296 -4.85 -3.25 -24.87
C PHE A 296 -5.81 -3.13 -23.69
N GLN A 297 -6.87 -2.37 -23.87
CA GLN A 297 -8.00 -2.45 -22.96
C GLN A 297 -8.73 -3.76 -23.24
N VAL A 298 -8.91 -4.56 -22.20
CA VAL A 298 -9.53 -5.88 -22.23
C VAL A 298 -10.88 -5.77 -21.52
N THR A 299 -11.95 -6.07 -22.25
CA THR A 299 -13.30 -6.18 -21.68
C THR A 299 -13.89 -7.54 -22.00
N VAL A 300 -14.53 -8.13 -20.99
CA VAL A 300 -15.20 -9.43 -21.08
C VAL A 300 -16.68 -9.25 -20.75
N SER A 301 -17.55 -9.83 -21.57
CA SER A 301 -19.02 -9.81 -21.33
C SER A 301 -19.48 -10.95 -20.43
N THR A 302 -18.69 -12.02 -20.32
CA THR A 302 -18.97 -13.17 -19.47
C THR A 302 -17.82 -13.38 -18.49
N ALA A 303 -18.11 -13.43 -17.19
CA ALA A 303 -17.13 -13.76 -16.18
C ALA A 303 -16.63 -15.21 -16.35
N GLY A 304 -15.34 -15.44 -16.15
CA GLY A 304 -14.75 -16.78 -16.20
C GLY A 304 -13.26 -16.78 -16.48
N ILE A 305 -12.70 -17.94 -16.79
CA ILE A 305 -11.25 -18.12 -16.98
C ILE A 305 -10.86 -17.76 -18.41
N TYR A 306 -9.99 -16.77 -18.56
CA TYR A 306 -9.42 -16.38 -19.84
C TYR A 306 -7.95 -16.75 -19.91
N LYS A 307 -7.52 -17.18 -21.09
CA LYS A 307 -6.15 -17.54 -21.40
C LYS A 307 -5.63 -16.64 -22.50
N PHE A 308 -4.47 -16.02 -22.27
CA PHE A 308 -3.76 -15.15 -23.19
C PHE A 308 -2.44 -15.81 -23.57
N ILE A 309 -2.25 -16.06 -24.86
CA ILE A 309 -1.04 -16.67 -25.40
C ILE A 309 -0.44 -15.70 -26.41
N SER A 310 0.86 -15.44 -26.36
CA SER A 310 1.53 -14.79 -27.49
C SER A 310 2.09 -15.80 -28.48
N ASN A 311 2.24 -15.40 -29.74
CA ASN A 311 3.03 -16.09 -30.76
C ASN A 311 3.95 -15.07 -31.41
N SER A 312 5.25 -15.23 -31.24
CA SER A 312 6.24 -14.31 -31.78
C SER A 312 7.60 -14.98 -31.91
N SER A 313 8.46 -14.39 -32.75
CA SER A 313 9.89 -14.70 -32.82
C SER A 313 10.73 -13.86 -31.83
N ILE A 314 10.13 -12.86 -31.18
CA ILE A 314 10.79 -12.08 -30.12
C ILE A 314 10.36 -12.60 -28.75
N ASP A 315 11.26 -12.45 -27.77
CA ASP A 315 11.01 -12.88 -26.40
C ASP A 315 10.04 -11.93 -25.70
N MET A 316 8.84 -12.43 -25.45
CA MET A 316 7.69 -11.64 -25.02
C MET A 316 7.40 -11.78 -23.53
N LEU A 317 7.04 -10.66 -22.92
CA LEU A 317 6.58 -10.56 -21.56
C LEU A 317 5.23 -9.85 -21.54
N GLY A 318 4.27 -10.45 -20.85
CA GLY A 318 2.90 -9.96 -20.74
C GLY A 318 2.55 -9.64 -19.31
N TYR A 319 1.83 -8.55 -19.12
CA TYR A 319 1.26 -8.15 -17.84
C TYR A 319 -0.25 -7.93 -18.02
N ILE A 320 -1.05 -8.30 -17.03
CA ILE A 320 -2.47 -7.96 -16.99
C ILE A 320 -2.80 -7.21 -15.71
N TYR A 321 -3.46 -6.06 -15.87
CA TYR A 321 -3.81 -5.14 -14.80
C TYR A 321 -5.33 -5.05 -14.65
N LYS A 322 -5.79 -4.79 -13.44
CA LYS A 322 -7.18 -4.43 -13.15
C LYS A 322 -7.35 -2.92 -13.15
N ASP A 323 -8.46 -2.40 -13.66
CA ASP A 323 -8.89 -0.99 -13.53
C ASP A 323 -7.99 0.07 -14.21
N GLY A 324 -6.68 -0.15 -14.35
CA GLY A 324 -5.75 0.76 -15.01
C GLY A 324 -4.30 0.26 -14.99
N PHE A 325 -3.52 0.69 -15.99
CA PHE A 325 -2.08 0.47 -16.06
C PHE A 325 -1.32 1.81 -16.03
N SER A 326 -0.17 1.84 -15.36
CA SER A 326 0.73 2.99 -15.32
C SER A 326 2.18 2.57 -15.60
N PRO A 327 2.85 3.09 -16.65
CA PRO A 327 4.20 2.66 -17.05
C PRO A 327 5.31 3.10 -16.08
N ILE A 328 5.00 4.03 -15.18
CA ILE A 328 5.88 4.53 -14.10
C ILE A 328 5.70 3.76 -12.79
N SER A 329 4.63 2.98 -12.68
CA SER A 329 4.28 2.21 -11.49
C SER A 329 3.71 0.87 -11.95
N VAL A 330 4.59 0.09 -12.58
CA VAL A 330 4.24 -1.16 -13.26
C VAL A 330 3.75 -2.26 -12.33
N THR A 331 3.79 -2.06 -11.01
CA THR A 331 3.22 -2.98 -10.00
C THR A 331 1.82 -2.57 -9.55
N THR A 332 1.42 -1.32 -9.76
CA THR A 332 0.09 -0.84 -9.34
C THR A 332 -0.99 -1.53 -10.17
N ASN A 333 -1.97 -2.11 -9.48
CA ASN A 333 -3.08 -2.89 -10.04
C ASN A 333 -2.69 -4.13 -10.86
N LEU A 334 -1.44 -4.59 -10.76
CA LEU A 334 -0.98 -5.78 -11.47
C LEU A 334 -1.69 -7.03 -10.92
N LEU A 335 -2.33 -7.79 -11.80
CA LEU A 335 -2.98 -9.06 -11.46
C LEU A 335 -2.08 -10.25 -11.74
N ALA A 336 -1.41 -10.25 -12.89
CA ALA A 336 -0.53 -11.33 -13.31
C ALA A 336 0.47 -10.85 -14.34
N TYR A 337 1.60 -11.53 -14.45
CA TYR A 337 2.55 -11.36 -15.53
C TYR A 337 3.22 -12.68 -15.87
N ASP A 338 3.73 -12.81 -17.08
CA ASP A 338 4.42 -14.01 -17.55
C ASP A 338 5.33 -13.73 -18.75
N ASP A 339 6.53 -14.30 -18.69
CA ASP A 339 7.55 -14.34 -19.76
C ASP A 339 7.93 -15.76 -20.22
N VAL A 340 7.82 -16.78 -19.36
CA VAL A 340 8.44 -18.10 -19.64
C VAL A 340 7.58 -19.34 -19.40
N ASN A 341 6.31 -19.24 -18.97
CA ASN A 341 5.52 -20.43 -18.63
C ASN A 341 5.09 -21.32 -19.83
N ALA A 342 5.54 -21.03 -21.07
CA ALA A 342 5.35 -21.88 -22.25
C ALA A 342 6.67 -22.44 -22.85
N GLY A 343 7.81 -22.29 -22.18
CA GLY A 343 9.10 -22.88 -22.62
C GLY A 343 9.64 -22.35 -23.96
N SER A 344 9.14 -21.21 -24.45
CA SER A 344 9.47 -20.71 -25.79
C SER A 344 9.38 -19.18 -25.95
N SER A 345 9.65 -18.40 -24.90
CA SER A 345 9.74 -16.92 -24.97
C SER A 345 8.38 -16.26 -25.30
N ARG A 346 7.29 -16.80 -24.74
CA ARG A 346 5.90 -16.47 -25.05
C ARG A 346 5.14 -16.18 -23.77
N ILE A 347 4.21 -15.25 -23.88
CA ILE A 347 3.22 -14.94 -22.84
C ILE A 347 2.28 -16.14 -22.71
N LEU A 348 2.06 -16.62 -21.49
CA LEU A 348 0.98 -17.53 -21.11
C LEU A 348 0.34 -17.05 -19.79
N LEU A 349 -0.70 -16.24 -19.90
CA LEU A 349 -1.50 -15.79 -18.75
C LEU A 349 -2.81 -16.56 -18.71
N VAL A 350 -3.14 -17.16 -17.56
CA VAL A 350 -4.43 -17.83 -17.32
C VAL A 350 -5.00 -17.31 -16.01
N LEU A 351 -6.12 -16.59 -16.08
CA LEU A 351 -6.70 -15.93 -14.91
C LEU A 351 -8.22 -15.72 -15.07
N PRO A 352 -8.97 -15.63 -13.95
CA PRO A 352 -10.38 -15.31 -13.99
C PRO A 352 -10.58 -13.81 -14.23
N LEU A 353 -11.41 -13.47 -15.19
CA LEU A 353 -11.86 -12.09 -15.43
C LEU A 353 -13.35 -11.99 -15.13
N GLN A 354 -13.76 -10.86 -14.54
CA GLN A 354 -15.14 -10.57 -14.19
C GLN A 354 -15.79 -9.74 -15.30
N SER A 355 -17.05 -10.05 -15.61
CA SER A 355 -17.87 -9.18 -16.47
C SER A 355 -17.98 -7.80 -15.84
N THR A 356 -18.06 -6.73 -16.65
CA THR A 356 -18.14 -5.31 -16.24
C THR A 356 -16.86 -4.70 -15.63
N THR A 357 -15.83 -5.49 -15.35
CA THR A 357 -14.51 -4.97 -14.96
C THR A 357 -13.68 -4.68 -16.22
N THR A 358 -12.98 -3.54 -16.21
CA THR A 358 -12.01 -3.21 -17.26
C THR A 358 -10.64 -3.72 -16.85
N TYR A 359 -9.97 -4.43 -17.76
CA TYR A 359 -8.61 -4.90 -17.57
C TYR A 359 -7.70 -4.27 -18.62
N TYR A 360 -6.40 -4.30 -18.38
CA TYR A 360 -5.40 -3.83 -19.34
C TYR A 360 -4.34 -4.90 -19.53
N LEU A 361 -4.21 -5.41 -20.75
CA LEU A 361 -3.10 -6.29 -21.14
C LEU A 361 -1.98 -5.40 -21.67
N VAL A 362 -0.82 -5.45 -21.02
CA VAL A 362 0.39 -4.79 -21.47
C VAL A 362 1.32 -5.85 -22.03
N VAL A 363 1.78 -5.63 -23.24
CA VAL A 363 2.68 -6.51 -23.98
C VAL A 363 4.00 -5.77 -24.18
N THR A 364 5.10 -6.40 -23.77
CA THR A 364 6.46 -5.89 -23.89
C THR A 364 7.42 -7.03 -24.22
N THR A 365 8.71 -6.73 -24.29
CA THR A 365 9.77 -7.73 -24.47
C THR A 365 10.52 -8.04 -23.18
N TYR A 366 11.11 -9.23 -23.12
CA TYR A 366 12.03 -9.59 -22.04
C TYR A 366 13.35 -8.82 -22.11
N SER A 367 13.87 -8.59 -23.33
CA SER A 367 15.10 -7.81 -23.55
C SER A 367 14.78 -6.36 -23.95
N ALA A 368 15.59 -5.41 -23.49
CA ALA A 368 15.38 -3.99 -23.74
C ALA A 368 15.58 -3.64 -25.23
N ASN A 369 14.89 -2.59 -25.69
CA ASN A 369 14.97 -2.07 -27.07
C ASN A 369 14.68 -3.09 -28.19
N VAL A 370 14.06 -4.24 -27.87
CA VAL A 370 13.66 -5.23 -28.86
C VAL A 370 12.32 -4.84 -29.48
N THR A 371 12.25 -4.97 -30.81
CA THR A 371 11.04 -4.70 -31.61
C THR A 371 10.76 -5.90 -32.49
N GLY A 372 9.50 -6.06 -32.89
CA GLY A 372 9.10 -7.17 -33.73
C GLY A 372 7.59 -7.43 -33.74
N PRO A 373 7.12 -8.19 -34.74
CA PRO A 373 5.72 -8.57 -34.84
C PRO A 373 5.36 -9.64 -33.81
N TYR A 374 4.09 -9.65 -33.40
CA TYR A 374 3.54 -10.69 -32.55
C TYR A 374 2.05 -10.90 -32.82
N ALA A 375 1.56 -12.08 -32.48
CA ALA A 375 0.14 -12.38 -32.38
C ALA A 375 -0.23 -12.66 -30.92
N LEU A 376 -1.39 -12.16 -30.49
CA LEU A 376 -2.03 -12.55 -29.23
C LEU A 376 -3.20 -13.46 -29.56
N ILE A 377 -3.27 -14.62 -28.92
CA ILE A 377 -4.34 -15.59 -29.03
C ILE A 377 -5.01 -15.65 -27.67
N ILE A 378 -6.28 -15.26 -27.62
CA ILE A 378 -7.01 -15.09 -26.37
C ILE A 378 -8.25 -15.95 -26.41
N SER A 379 -8.33 -16.89 -25.47
CA SER A 379 -9.42 -17.85 -25.41
C SER A 379 -10.15 -17.78 -24.08
N GLY A 380 -11.47 -17.96 -24.09
CA GLY A 380 -12.31 -17.89 -22.90
C GLY A 380 -13.76 -18.34 -23.14
N PRO A 381 -14.64 -18.17 -22.13
CA PRO A 381 -16.05 -18.51 -22.22
C PRO A 381 -16.81 -17.72 -23.28
N GLN A 382 -16.31 -16.53 -23.64
CA GLN A 382 -16.82 -15.70 -24.73
C GLN A 382 -15.67 -14.97 -25.44
N ARG A 383 -15.93 -14.40 -26.62
CA ARG A 383 -14.98 -13.51 -27.30
C ARG A 383 -14.64 -12.32 -26.40
N VAL A 384 -13.35 -12.00 -26.32
CA VAL A 384 -12.83 -10.84 -25.62
C VAL A 384 -12.84 -9.64 -26.55
N SER A 385 -13.26 -8.49 -26.06
CA SER A 385 -13.09 -7.22 -26.76
C SER A 385 -11.75 -6.61 -26.36
N LEU A 386 -10.87 -6.47 -27.35
CA LEU A 386 -9.56 -5.82 -27.21
C LEU A 386 -9.58 -4.53 -28.01
N VAL A 387 -9.43 -3.42 -27.31
CA VAL A 387 -9.23 -2.13 -27.93
C VAL A 387 -7.76 -1.79 -27.77
N LEU A 388 -7.04 -1.70 -28.89
CA LEU A 388 -5.71 -1.13 -28.87
C LEU A 388 -5.84 0.30 -28.36
N THR A 389 -5.30 0.54 -27.17
CA THR A 389 -5.18 1.90 -26.67
C THR A 389 -4.01 2.52 -27.42
N SER A 390 -4.29 3.09 -28.59
CA SER A 390 -3.42 4.13 -29.13
C SER A 390 -3.51 5.26 -28.11
N ILE A 391 -2.40 5.54 -27.43
CA ILE A 391 -2.35 6.67 -26.53
C ILE A 391 -2.37 7.94 -27.41
N THR A 392 -3.52 8.32 -27.95
CA THR A 392 -3.83 9.75 -28.01
C THR A 392 -4.04 10.15 -26.57
N LEU A 393 -2.97 10.71 -26.01
CA LEU A 393 -2.85 11.29 -24.69
C LEU A 393 -4.07 12.16 -24.35
N SER A 394 -5.17 11.55 -23.86
CA SER A 394 -6.07 12.19 -22.91
C SER A 394 -5.45 11.96 -21.53
N ILE A 395 -4.47 12.81 -21.24
CA ILE A 395 -3.59 12.69 -20.08
C ILE A 395 -4.39 13.10 -18.85
N THR A 396 -4.96 12.13 -18.17
CA THR A 396 -5.23 12.28 -16.74
C THR A 396 -4.28 11.40 -15.93
N GLY A 397 -2.96 11.41 -16.21
CA GLY A 397 -2.02 10.64 -15.39
C GLY A 397 -0.53 10.62 -15.77
N PHE A 398 0.04 11.63 -16.44
CA PHE A 398 1.51 11.69 -16.50
C PHE A 398 2.08 11.99 -15.12
N THR A 399 3.07 11.20 -14.69
CA THR A 399 4.07 11.70 -13.74
C THR A 399 5.08 12.51 -14.54
N ILE A 400 4.93 13.82 -14.52
CA ILE A 400 5.84 14.75 -15.16
C ILE A 400 6.96 15.05 -14.19
N TYR A 401 8.19 14.78 -14.62
CA TYR A 401 9.38 15.14 -13.87
C TYR A 401 9.67 16.63 -14.04
N SER A 402 10.10 17.26 -12.97
CA SER A 402 10.55 18.64 -12.95
C SER A 402 11.80 18.71 -12.11
N TYR A 403 12.79 19.43 -12.62
CA TYR A 403 14.11 19.51 -12.02
C TYR A 403 14.33 20.91 -11.49
N TYR A 404 14.98 21.00 -10.34
CA TYR A 404 15.45 22.25 -9.79
C TYR A 404 16.90 22.10 -9.38
N SER A 405 17.74 23.04 -9.80
CA SER A 405 19.13 23.12 -9.41
C SER A 405 19.50 24.51 -8.93
N SER A 406 20.35 24.57 -7.91
CA SER A 406 20.86 25.79 -7.27
C SER A 406 22.08 25.40 -6.43
N ALA A 407 22.49 26.22 -5.47
CA ALA A 407 23.50 25.88 -4.48
C ALA A 407 23.23 26.54 -3.12
N LEU A 408 23.50 25.79 -2.05
CA LEU A 408 23.72 26.36 -0.72
C LEU A 408 25.14 26.90 -0.66
N THR A 409 25.27 28.18 -0.32
CA THR A 409 26.56 28.86 -0.16
C THR A 409 26.63 29.50 1.23
N THR A 410 27.78 30.04 1.60
CA THR A 410 27.94 30.75 2.88
C THR A 410 27.11 32.03 2.99
N SER A 411 26.55 32.53 1.87
CA SER A 411 25.60 33.65 1.86
C SER A 411 24.13 33.21 1.87
N SER A 412 23.85 31.90 1.83
CA SER A 412 22.50 31.37 1.96
C SER A 412 21.91 31.71 3.33
N PRO A 413 20.59 31.97 3.44
CA PRO A 413 19.97 32.23 4.72
C PRO A 413 20.06 31.00 5.62
N THR A 414 19.99 31.22 6.93
CA THR A 414 20.05 30.15 7.92
C THR A 414 18.81 30.09 8.77
N PHE A 415 18.53 28.90 9.30
CA PHE A 415 17.48 28.68 10.30
C PHE A 415 17.93 27.62 11.31
N LYS A 416 17.19 27.51 12.43
CA LYS A 416 17.40 26.46 13.42
C LYS A 416 16.38 25.35 13.21
N ARG A 417 16.83 24.11 13.05
CA ARG A 417 15.95 22.94 12.98
C ARG A 417 15.33 22.63 14.34
N SER A 418 14.16 21.99 14.35
CA SER A 418 13.45 21.69 15.60
C SER A 418 14.31 20.81 16.52
N GLY A 419 14.54 21.27 17.76
CA GLY A 419 15.34 20.54 18.74
C GLY A 419 16.85 20.71 18.59
N PHE A 420 17.31 21.56 17.66
CA PHE A 420 18.73 21.82 17.43
C PHE A 420 19.07 23.31 17.63
N TYR A 421 20.25 23.59 18.15
CA TYR A 421 20.72 24.96 18.40
C TYR A 421 21.58 25.53 17.26
N SER A 422 22.07 24.68 16.37
CA SER A 422 22.95 25.02 15.26
C SER A 422 22.20 25.68 14.09
N ASN A 423 22.91 26.51 13.34
CA ASN A 423 22.40 27.14 12.13
C ASN A 423 22.60 26.21 10.92
N TYR A 424 21.55 26.10 10.11
CA TYR A 424 21.54 25.32 8.88
C TYR A 424 21.29 26.25 7.71
N TYR A 425 22.15 26.22 6.70
CA TYR A 425 21.89 26.90 5.43
C TYR A 425 20.66 26.27 4.77
N TYR A 426 19.79 27.10 4.21
CA TYR A 426 18.61 26.60 3.52
C TYR A 426 18.33 27.36 2.23
N GLU A 427 17.52 26.73 1.39
CA GLU A 427 16.89 27.39 0.26
C GLU A 427 15.39 27.13 0.30
N ALA A 428 14.60 28.21 0.31
CA ALA A 428 13.15 28.15 0.20
C ALA A 428 12.75 28.30 -1.28
N ILE A 429 12.03 27.32 -1.78
CA ILE A 429 11.65 27.20 -3.18
C ILE A 429 10.13 27.23 -3.23
N LYS A 430 9.57 28.25 -3.88
CA LYS A 430 8.13 28.29 -4.14
C LYS A 430 7.78 27.21 -5.14
N VAL A 431 6.80 26.40 -4.79
CA VAL A 431 6.28 25.28 -5.56
C VAL A 431 4.83 25.58 -5.94
N THR A 432 4.55 25.53 -7.24
CA THR A 432 3.18 25.62 -7.76
C THR A 432 2.90 24.46 -8.70
N VAL A 433 1.72 23.86 -8.53
CA VAL A 433 1.28 22.71 -9.31
C VAL A 433 0.16 23.13 -10.27
N PRO A 434 0.27 22.85 -11.58
CA PRO A 434 -0.79 23.13 -12.55
C PRO A 434 -1.99 22.19 -12.43
N ARG A 435 -1.89 21.12 -11.64
CA ARG A 435 -2.94 20.11 -11.48
C ARG A 435 -2.97 19.56 -10.06
N THR A 436 -4.16 19.39 -9.49
CA THR A 436 -4.34 18.73 -8.19
C THR A 436 -3.94 17.25 -8.27
N GLY A 437 -3.21 16.73 -7.28
CA GLY A 437 -2.97 15.31 -7.07
C GLY A 437 -1.71 15.02 -6.25
N LEU A 438 -1.21 13.79 -6.30
CA LEU A 438 -0.07 13.34 -5.50
C LEU A 438 1.26 13.74 -6.15
N TYR A 439 2.08 14.49 -5.44
CA TYR A 439 3.42 14.92 -5.87
C TYR A 439 4.49 14.38 -4.93
N TYR A 440 5.67 14.16 -5.51
CA TYR A 440 6.87 13.69 -4.83
C TYR A 440 8.01 14.66 -5.07
N PHE A 441 8.91 14.78 -4.11
CA PHE A 441 10.10 15.62 -4.17
C PHE A 441 11.26 14.84 -3.55
N ARG A 442 12.36 14.69 -4.29
CA ARG A 442 13.56 14.01 -3.81
C ARG A 442 14.80 14.83 -4.10
N SER A 443 15.73 14.90 -3.15
CA SER A 443 17.07 15.41 -3.41
C SER A 443 17.95 14.38 -4.12
N ASN A 444 18.87 14.86 -4.94
CA ASN A 444 19.82 14.01 -5.65
C ASN A 444 21.22 14.65 -5.63
N THR A 445 21.81 14.69 -4.45
CA THR A 445 23.10 15.31 -4.16
C THR A 445 24.07 14.30 -3.52
N ASN A 446 25.34 14.69 -3.38
CA ASN A 446 26.37 13.86 -2.74
C ASN A 446 26.51 14.11 -1.23
N VAL A 447 25.63 14.91 -0.63
CA VAL A 447 25.64 15.21 0.81
C VAL A 447 24.38 14.70 1.47
N ASP A 448 24.43 14.55 2.78
CA ASP A 448 23.28 14.18 3.61
C ASP A 448 22.27 15.35 3.67
N THR A 449 21.06 15.15 3.16
CA THR A 449 20.06 16.22 2.98
C THR A 449 18.90 16.11 3.94
N TYR A 450 18.17 17.21 4.12
CA TYR A 450 16.92 17.23 4.86
C TYR A 450 15.94 18.16 4.16
N GLY A 451 14.70 17.69 3.97
CA GLY A 451 13.65 18.40 3.25
C GLY A 451 12.46 18.72 4.14
N TYR A 452 11.81 19.87 3.90
CA TYR A 452 10.52 20.23 4.48
C TYR A 452 9.58 20.72 3.40
N LEU A 453 8.29 20.42 3.52
CA LEU A 453 7.25 20.98 2.67
C LEU A 453 6.26 21.78 3.53
N TYR A 454 5.96 23.01 3.11
CA TYR A 454 5.04 23.93 3.79
C TYR A 454 3.88 24.34 2.90
N LEU A 455 2.73 24.63 3.51
CA LEU A 455 1.58 25.27 2.88
C LEU A 455 1.72 26.80 2.94
N ASN A 456 1.44 27.51 1.85
CA ASN A 456 1.50 28.98 1.72
C ASN A 456 2.92 29.58 1.86
N ASN A 457 3.51 29.51 3.05
CA ASN A 457 4.77 30.17 3.38
C ASN A 457 5.64 29.32 4.31
N PHE A 458 6.92 29.68 4.33
CA PHE A 458 7.90 29.20 5.31
C PHE A 458 8.42 30.41 6.09
N ASP A 459 8.36 30.34 7.41
CA ASP A 459 8.96 31.31 8.32
C ASP A 459 10.11 30.64 9.10
N PRO A 460 11.38 31.04 8.88
CA PRO A 460 12.53 30.44 9.57
C PRO A 460 12.55 30.68 11.08
N SER A 461 11.75 31.63 11.59
CA SER A 461 11.58 31.86 13.04
C SER A 461 10.48 30.98 13.65
N SER A 462 9.61 30.39 12.83
CA SER A 462 8.46 29.59 13.25
C SER A 462 8.30 28.34 12.38
N ILE A 463 9.33 27.50 12.37
CA ILE A 463 9.51 26.36 11.46
C ILE A 463 8.43 25.26 11.53
N ARG A 464 7.57 25.27 12.55
CA ARG A 464 6.46 24.31 12.66
C ARG A 464 5.18 24.83 12.04
N THR A 465 5.08 26.14 11.86
CA THR A 465 3.90 26.79 11.30
C THR A 465 3.80 26.42 9.82
N ASN A 466 2.62 25.97 9.41
CA ASN A 466 2.30 25.55 8.04
C ASN A 466 3.10 24.36 7.49
N GLN A 467 3.89 23.66 8.32
CA GLN A 467 4.61 22.48 7.89
C GLN A 467 3.62 21.35 7.55
N ILE A 468 3.77 20.76 6.36
CA ILE A 468 2.99 19.60 5.89
C ILE A 468 3.73 18.31 6.21
N THR A 469 5.01 18.24 5.84
CA THR A 469 5.83 17.03 6.02
C THR A 469 7.33 17.38 5.99
N SER A 470 8.17 16.47 6.45
CA SER A 470 9.63 16.56 6.41
C SER A 470 10.28 15.18 6.44
N ASP A 471 11.50 15.08 5.92
CA ASP A 471 12.25 13.83 5.78
C ASP A 471 13.75 14.11 5.58
N ASP A 472 14.63 13.18 5.99
CA ASP A 472 16.08 13.20 5.73
C ASP A 472 16.55 12.13 4.73
N ASP A 473 16.05 10.90 4.83
CA ASP A 473 16.75 9.74 4.27
C ASP A 473 15.88 8.75 3.49
N SER A 474 14.57 8.99 3.37
CA SER A 474 13.64 8.10 2.68
C SER A 474 13.89 8.00 1.16
N GLY A 475 14.72 8.88 0.59
CA GLY A 475 15.17 8.83 -0.80
C GLY A 475 16.35 7.89 -1.04
N GLY A 476 16.93 7.28 0.00
CA GLY A 476 18.15 6.47 -0.11
C GLY A 476 19.40 7.33 -0.40
N ASN A 477 20.60 6.76 -0.17
CA ASN A 477 21.87 7.51 -0.24
C ASN A 477 21.86 8.81 0.60
N ARG A 478 21.18 8.80 1.77
CA ARG A 478 21.02 9.96 2.66
C ARG A 478 20.34 11.17 2.00
N GLN A 479 19.44 10.90 1.06
CA GLN A 479 18.63 11.90 0.38
C GLN A 479 17.20 11.90 0.94
N PHE A 480 16.59 13.06 1.09
CA PHE A 480 15.19 13.13 1.48
C PHE A 480 14.28 12.73 0.31
N GLN A 481 13.11 12.18 0.63
CA GLN A 481 12.00 11.98 -0.28
C GLN A 481 10.66 12.32 0.40
N LEU A 482 10.05 13.42 -0.04
CA LEU A 482 8.75 13.87 0.43
C LEU A 482 7.65 13.44 -0.54
N SER A 483 6.46 13.12 -0.01
CA SER A 483 5.25 12.92 -0.83
C SER A 483 4.05 13.62 -0.18
N SER A 484 3.22 14.28 -0.98
CA SER A 484 2.02 14.96 -0.50
C SER A 484 1.01 15.22 -1.61
N SER A 485 -0.28 15.22 -1.27
CA SER A 485 -1.35 15.61 -2.19
C SER A 485 -1.46 17.13 -2.27
N LEU A 486 -1.11 17.70 -3.42
CA LEU A 486 -1.10 19.14 -3.67
C LEU A 486 -2.31 19.56 -4.49
N SER A 487 -2.86 20.74 -4.20
CA SER A 487 -4.02 21.31 -4.87
C SER A 487 -3.61 22.38 -5.88
N PHE A 488 -4.26 22.38 -7.05
CA PHE A 488 -4.13 23.47 -8.02
C PHE A 488 -4.55 24.81 -7.40
N GLY A 489 -3.81 25.87 -7.73
CA GLY A 489 -4.04 27.22 -7.21
C GLY A 489 -3.50 27.48 -5.80
N GLN A 490 -3.03 26.44 -5.10
CA GLN A 490 -2.42 26.55 -3.78
C GLN A 490 -0.91 26.78 -3.89
N ILE A 491 -0.36 27.66 -3.06
CA ILE A 491 1.08 27.89 -2.97
C ILE A 491 1.67 26.94 -1.94
N TYR A 492 2.79 26.32 -2.29
CA TYR A 492 3.61 25.50 -1.39
C TYR A 492 5.04 26.04 -1.36
N VAL A 493 5.77 25.75 -0.27
CA VAL A 493 7.20 26.06 -0.16
C VAL A 493 7.95 24.80 0.21
N LEU A 494 8.86 24.39 -0.68
CA LEU A 494 9.84 23.33 -0.42
C LEU A 494 11.09 23.98 0.16
N VAL A 495 11.52 23.53 1.33
CA VAL A 495 12.77 23.97 1.95
C VAL A 495 13.79 22.85 1.84
N PHE A 496 14.87 23.13 1.12
CA PHE A 496 16.04 22.27 1.03
C PHE A 496 17.06 22.70 2.09
N THR A 497 17.59 21.76 2.87
CA THR A 497 18.72 21.98 3.77
C THR A 497 19.55 20.69 3.90
N THR A 498 20.59 20.70 4.72
CA THR A 498 21.47 19.57 4.99
C THR A 498 21.19 18.96 6.35
N TYR A 499 21.49 17.67 6.51
CA TYR A 499 21.34 17.00 7.80
C TYR A 499 22.32 17.57 8.84
N SER A 500 23.56 17.85 8.43
CA SER A 500 24.60 18.48 9.26
C SER A 500 24.59 20.01 9.12
N PRO A 501 24.89 20.76 10.21
CA PRO A 501 24.89 22.23 10.18
C PRO A 501 26.07 22.80 9.40
N ASN A 502 25.92 24.03 8.91
CA ASN A 502 26.94 24.79 8.18
C ASN A 502 27.53 24.11 6.92
N VAL A 503 26.82 23.18 6.30
CA VAL A 503 27.25 22.52 5.06
C VAL A 503 26.79 23.31 3.83
N VAL A 504 27.71 23.57 2.90
CA VAL A 504 27.44 24.14 1.57
C VAL A 504 27.50 23.03 0.52
N THR A 505 26.66 23.10 -0.50
CA THR A 505 26.53 22.04 -1.51
C THR A 505 25.73 22.52 -2.71
N ASP A 506 25.88 21.85 -3.85
CA ASP A 506 24.96 22.02 -4.97
C ASP A 506 23.62 21.38 -4.66
N ILE A 507 22.54 22.10 -4.95
CA ILE A 507 21.17 21.62 -4.82
C ILE A 507 20.77 20.95 -6.13
N SER A 508 20.24 19.74 -6.03
CA SER A 508 19.59 19.02 -7.12
C SER A 508 18.33 18.37 -6.58
N ILE A 509 17.17 18.76 -7.10
CA ILE A 509 15.87 18.26 -6.69
C ILE A 509 15.15 17.74 -7.93
N ILE A 510 14.59 16.54 -7.78
CA ILE A 510 13.70 15.92 -8.75
C ILE A 510 12.31 15.91 -8.11
N ALA A 511 11.34 16.57 -8.75
CA ALA A 511 9.94 16.44 -8.40
C ALA A 511 9.19 15.69 -9.48
N TRP A 512 8.16 14.94 -9.07
CA TRP A 512 7.33 14.21 -10.02
C TRP A 512 5.89 14.10 -9.53
N GLY A 513 4.93 14.21 -10.44
CA GLY A 513 3.51 14.20 -10.12
C GLY A 513 2.62 14.44 -11.35
N PRO A 514 1.29 14.58 -11.19
CA PRO A 514 0.30 14.59 -12.28
C PRO A 514 0.43 15.71 -13.34
N SER A 515 1.33 16.69 -13.11
CA SER A 515 1.68 17.78 -14.02
C SER A 515 3.06 18.35 -13.65
N ALA A 516 3.72 19.07 -14.55
CA ALA A 516 5.04 19.67 -14.31
C ALA A 516 4.98 20.62 -13.12
N THR A 517 5.86 20.41 -12.14
CA THR A 517 6.00 21.32 -11.01
C THR A 517 6.76 22.56 -11.46
N MET A 518 6.20 23.74 -11.21
CA MET A 518 6.90 25.00 -11.44
C MET A 518 7.62 25.41 -10.15
N PHE A 519 8.93 25.62 -10.26
CA PHE A 519 9.77 26.11 -9.18
C PHE A 519 10.08 27.59 -9.39
N THR A 520 10.00 28.36 -8.33
CA THR A 520 10.54 29.72 -8.31
C THR A 520 11.36 29.86 -7.06
N ARG A 521 12.64 30.20 -7.22
CA ARG A 521 13.50 30.50 -6.08
C ARG A 521 12.88 31.67 -5.32
N ASN A 522 12.55 31.49 -4.05
CA ASN A 522 12.22 32.64 -3.20
C ASN A 522 13.52 33.32 -2.82
N SER A 523 14.15 34.00 -3.77
CA SER A 523 15.29 34.86 -3.53
C SER A 523 14.78 36.18 -2.97
N SER A 524 14.41 36.19 -1.69
CA SER A 524 14.46 37.43 -0.93
C SER A 524 14.39 37.17 0.57
N ASN A 525 15.23 37.93 1.28
CA ASN A 525 15.23 38.20 2.72
C ASN A 525 13.91 38.87 3.21
N SER A 526 12.75 38.53 2.63
CA SER A 526 11.47 39.23 2.81
C SER A 526 10.60 38.70 3.94
N TYR A 527 11.08 37.73 4.75
CA TYR A 527 10.39 37.33 5.98
C TYR A 527 10.86 38.13 7.21
N GLY A 528 11.62 39.21 7.00
CA GLY A 528 11.98 40.18 8.04
C GLY A 528 11.11 41.44 8.01
N ARG A 529 10.12 41.50 8.92
CA ARG A 529 9.34 42.70 9.33
C ARG A 529 8.55 43.44 8.26
N ILE A 530 7.25 43.13 8.16
CA ILE A 530 6.25 44.16 7.83
C ILE A 530 5.75 44.74 9.16
N ASN A 531 6.39 45.82 9.61
CA ASN A 531 5.82 46.70 10.63
C ASN A 531 5.23 47.92 9.91
N GLY A 532 3.89 48.01 9.92
CA GLY A 532 3.13 49.26 9.79
C GLY A 532 2.98 49.85 8.39
N GLY A 533 1.73 50.01 7.95
CA GLY A 533 1.36 50.95 6.90
C GLY A 533 0.33 50.44 5.90
N PHE A 534 -0.95 50.51 6.27
CA PHE A 534 -2.04 50.52 5.29
C PHE A 534 -1.80 51.61 4.25
N THR A 535 -1.79 51.26 2.96
CA THR A 535 -2.32 52.14 1.90
C THR A 535 -2.99 51.27 0.84
N LEU A 536 -4.28 51.55 0.66
CA LEU A 536 -5.15 51.03 -0.38
C LEU A 536 -4.67 51.59 -1.73
N LEU A 537 -4.33 50.74 -2.71
CA LEU A 537 -4.38 51.16 -4.11
C LEU A 537 -4.96 50.03 -4.97
N THR A 538 -6.24 50.19 -5.22
CA THR A 538 -7.06 49.46 -6.18
C THR A 538 -6.52 49.66 -7.60
N ILE A 539 -6.19 48.57 -8.32
CA ILE A 539 -6.25 48.55 -9.79
C ILE A 539 -7.00 47.29 -10.22
N VAL A 540 -8.25 47.52 -10.61
CA VAL A 540 -9.12 46.61 -11.37
C VAL A 540 -8.84 46.87 -12.85
N PHE A 541 -8.53 45.84 -13.64
CA PHE A 541 -8.87 45.72 -15.08
C PHE A 541 -8.78 44.21 -15.43
N SER A 542 -9.90 43.49 -15.38
CA SER A 542 -10.89 43.30 -16.45
C SER A 542 -10.55 42.13 -17.39
N ALA A 543 -11.11 40.98 -17.06
CA ALA A 543 -11.42 39.91 -18.01
C ALA A 543 -12.90 40.05 -18.39
N CYS A 544 -13.18 40.65 -19.53
CA CYS A 544 -14.45 40.50 -20.25
C CYS A 544 -14.27 41.14 -21.63
N MET A 545 -14.46 40.37 -22.71
CA MET A 545 -14.87 40.78 -24.07
C MET A 545 -14.41 39.69 -25.05
N LEU A 546 -15.23 38.66 -25.24
CA LEU A 546 -15.39 37.94 -26.50
C LEU A 546 -16.80 37.32 -26.53
N SER A 547 -17.79 38.19 -26.69
CA SER A 547 -19.06 37.81 -27.30
C SER A 547 -19.70 39.06 -27.90
N ASN A 548 -20.05 38.97 -29.18
CA ASN A 548 -20.90 39.87 -29.97
C ASN A 548 -20.18 40.99 -30.74
N GLY A 549 -19.77 40.67 -31.96
CA GLY A 549 -19.81 41.61 -33.08
C GLY A 549 -21.17 41.47 -33.79
N LEU A 550 -21.88 42.59 -33.96
CA LEU A 550 -23.21 42.70 -34.55
C LEU A 550 -23.13 43.64 -35.78
N PHE A 551 -23.73 43.20 -36.89
CA PHE A 551 -24.34 43.94 -38.03
C PHE A 551 -23.68 45.24 -38.57
N VAL A 552 -23.32 45.25 -39.87
CA VAL A 552 -24.10 45.79 -41.01
C VAL A 552 -23.68 45.03 -42.27
#